data_AF-A0A7S2J0A6-F1
#
_entry.id   AF-A0A7S2J0A6-F1
#
_cell.length_a   1.000
_cell.length_b   1.000
_cell.length_c   1.000
_cell.angle_alpha   90.00
_cell.angle_beta   90.00
_cell.angle_gamma   90.00
#
_symmetry.space_group_name_H-M   'P 1'
#
loop_
_entity.id
_entity.type
_entity.pdbx_description
1 polymer ?
#
loop_
_entity_poly.entity_id
_entity_poly.type
_entity_poly.pdbx_seq_one_letter_code
_entity_poly.pdbx_strand_id
1 'polypeptide(L)'
;GGMVAPPRPSAASLAAVVVHRFVFWLLPVWRFGLLWGIFWSAVPGCIFSFLFMLNTQLAHLNDTTGGEEAVKQQGGCWYAHQLATSVDFAPSSWLHWFVSGGLNLQVEHHLFPTIDHCHLVAVRGIVQEVCKAHDLQLNTDGGYVDGIRSHMRHLYGVAPSGSETPGSVSSAWYAGRVWHR
;
A
#
# COMPACT_ATOMS: atom_id res chain seq x y z
N GLY A 1 -9.09 14.20 25.01
CA GLY A 1 -9.00 12.76 25.34
C GLY A 1 -7.56 12.45 25.67
N GLY A 2 -7.28 11.90 26.86
CA GLY A 2 -5.91 11.58 27.26
C GLY A 2 -5.36 10.43 26.41
N MET A 3 -4.13 10.58 25.91
CA MET A 3 -3.41 9.47 25.28
C MET A 3 -3.29 8.33 26.31
N VAL A 4 -4.00 7.24 26.08
CA VAL A 4 -3.81 5.99 26.82
C VAL A 4 -2.43 5.47 26.45
N ALA A 5 -1.55 5.31 27.43
CA ALA A 5 -0.24 4.73 27.20
C ALA A 5 -0.41 3.35 26.56
N PRO A 6 0.39 3.00 25.53
CA PRO A 6 0.25 1.70 24.88
C PRO A 6 0.45 0.58 25.92
N PRO A 7 -0.33 -0.52 25.82
CA PRO A 7 -0.19 -1.63 26.74
C PRO A 7 1.24 -2.17 26.70
N ARG A 8 1.79 -2.50 27.89
CA ARG A 8 3.10 -3.13 27.96
C ARG A 8 3.07 -4.46 27.19
N PRO A 9 4.14 -4.81 26.46
CA PRO A 9 4.19 -6.08 25.75
C PRO A 9 4.02 -7.24 26.74
N SER A 10 3.12 -8.15 26.42
CA SER A 10 2.92 -9.38 27.21
C SER A 10 4.15 -10.28 27.13
N ALA A 11 4.33 -11.17 28.10
CA ALA A 11 5.39 -12.18 28.05
C ALA A 11 5.34 -13.02 26.76
N ALA A 12 4.13 -13.31 26.26
CA ALA A 12 3.93 -14.00 24.98
C ALA A 12 4.46 -13.20 23.79
N SER A 13 4.20 -11.88 23.74
CA SER A 13 4.72 -11.02 22.67
C SER A 13 6.25 -10.94 22.69
N LEU A 14 6.86 -10.85 23.88
CA LEU A 14 8.32 -10.87 24.03
C LEU A 14 8.91 -12.21 23.60
N ALA A 15 8.29 -13.33 24.00
CA ALA A 15 8.71 -14.67 23.60
C ALA A 15 8.63 -14.84 22.07
N ALA A 16 7.56 -14.36 21.43
CA ALA A 16 7.41 -14.40 19.98
C ALA A 16 8.52 -13.62 19.26
N VAL A 17 8.90 -12.44 19.77
CA VAL A 17 10.03 -11.67 19.23
C VAL A 17 11.33 -12.45 19.36
N VAL A 18 11.62 -13.04 20.53
CA VAL A 18 12.84 -13.84 20.73
C VAL A 18 12.87 -15.05 19.80
N VAL A 19 11.77 -15.78 19.69
CA VAL A 19 11.65 -16.94 18.77
C VAL A 19 11.86 -16.50 17.33
N HIS A 20 11.24 -15.40 16.90
CA HIS A 20 11.42 -14.87 15.56
C HIS A 20 12.88 -14.49 15.28
N ARG A 21 13.55 -13.77 16.19
CA ARG A 21 14.99 -13.43 16.04
C ARG A 21 15.87 -14.69 16.02
N PHE A 22 15.55 -15.67 16.84
CA PHE A 22 16.28 -16.93 16.84
C PHE A 22 16.10 -17.68 15.51
N VAL A 23 14.87 -17.94 15.09
CA VAL A 23 14.55 -18.73 13.89
C VAL A 23 15.04 -18.07 12.61
N PHE A 24 14.85 -16.77 12.46
CA PHE A 24 15.14 -16.07 11.20
C PHE A 24 16.53 -15.45 11.11
N TRP A 25 17.30 -15.39 12.21
CA TRP A 25 18.65 -14.80 12.19
C TRP A 25 19.71 -15.65 12.86
N LEU A 26 19.48 -16.12 14.10
CA LEU A 26 20.51 -16.87 14.83
C LEU A 26 20.66 -18.31 14.34
N LEU A 27 19.56 -18.99 14.04
CA LEU A 27 19.54 -20.38 13.58
C LEU A 27 20.24 -20.53 12.21
N PRO A 28 19.99 -19.69 11.18
CA PRO A 28 20.73 -19.75 9.92
C PRO A 28 22.23 -19.48 10.11
N VAL A 29 22.61 -18.51 10.94
CA VAL A 29 24.03 -18.20 11.24
C VAL A 29 24.72 -19.34 11.96
N TRP A 30 24.05 -19.93 12.95
CA TRP A 30 24.58 -21.08 13.66
C TRP A 30 24.71 -22.32 12.75
N ARG A 31 23.75 -22.54 11.85
CA ARG A 31 23.69 -23.73 10.99
C ARG A 31 24.59 -23.66 9.75
N PHE A 32 24.78 -22.46 9.18
CA PHE A 32 25.47 -22.25 7.90
C PHE A 32 26.73 -21.38 8.01
N GLY A 33 27.04 -20.86 9.20
CA GLY A 33 28.13 -19.89 9.42
C GLY A 33 27.70 -18.45 9.16
N LEU A 34 28.54 -17.48 9.53
CA LEU A 34 28.17 -16.06 9.55
C LEU A 34 27.73 -15.53 8.17
N LEU A 35 28.56 -15.69 7.13
CA LEU A 35 28.29 -15.14 5.80
C LEU A 35 27.04 -15.78 5.16
N TRP A 36 26.99 -17.11 5.14
CA TRP A 36 25.86 -17.84 4.55
C TRP A 36 24.58 -17.73 5.37
N GLY A 37 24.68 -17.70 6.69
CA GLY A 37 23.52 -17.49 7.55
C GLY A 37 22.89 -16.12 7.37
N ILE A 38 23.70 -15.05 7.25
CA ILE A 38 23.21 -13.72 6.90
C ILE A 38 22.54 -13.74 5.53
N PHE A 39 23.17 -14.36 4.52
CA PHE A 39 22.58 -14.49 3.18
C PHE A 39 21.20 -15.15 3.22
N TRP A 40 21.07 -16.31 3.89
CA TRP A 40 19.81 -17.04 4.03
C TRP A 40 18.75 -16.30 4.85
N SER A 41 19.15 -15.36 5.70
CA SER A 41 18.24 -14.54 6.49
C SER A 41 17.79 -13.29 5.71
N ALA A 42 18.74 -12.59 5.08
CA ALA A 42 18.52 -11.31 4.44
C ALA A 42 17.82 -11.43 3.09
N VAL A 43 18.21 -12.39 2.25
CA VAL A 43 17.65 -12.51 0.89
C VAL A 43 16.13 -12.75 0.89
N PRO A 44 15.58 -13.71 1.66
CA PRO A 44 14.13 -13.88 1.74
C PRO A 44 13.42 -12.65 2.29
N GLY A 45 14.02 -11.97 3.28
CA GLY A 45 13.49 -10.72 3.84
C GLY A 45 13.43 -9.60 2.81
N CYS A 46 14.49 -9.43 2.02
CA CYS A 46 14.53 -8.46 0.91
C CYS A 46 13.50 -8.78 -0.16
N ILE A 47 13.36 -10.05 -0.55
CA ILE A 47 12.35 -10.49 -1.54
C ILE A 47 10.94 -10.20 -1.03
N PHE A 48 10.63 -10.59 0.22
CA PHE A 48 9.32 -10.33 0.82
C PHE A 48 9.03 -8.82 0.89
N SER A 49 10.00 -8.02 1.35
CA SER A 49 9.85 -6.56 1.42
C SER A 49 9.65 -5.94 0.04
N PHE A 50 10.36 -6.42 -0.98
CA PHE A 50 10.22 -5.94 -2.35
C PHE A 50 8.83 -6.28 -2.91
N LEU A 51 8.36 -7.52 -2.73
CA LEU A 51 7.05 -7.94 -3.20
C LEU A 51 5.93 -7.19 -2.48
N PHE A 52 6.04 -7.00 -1.16
CA PHE A 52 5.08 -6.20 -0.40
C PHE A 52 5.04 -4.76 -0.95
N MET A 53 6.21 -4.12 -1.08
CA MET A 53 6.33 -2.76 -1.62
C MET A 53 5.78 -2.66 -3.04
N LEU A 54 6.11 -3.60 -3.92
CA LEU A 54 5.61 -3.63 -5.29
C LEU A 54 4.08 -3.61 -5.31
N ASN A 55 3.42 -4.50 -4.56
CA ASN A 55 1.96 -4.55 -4.55
C ASN A 55 1.34 -3.27 -3.95
N THR A 56 1.89 -2.74 -2.86
CA THR A 56 1.34 -1.52 -2.23
C THR A 56 1.54 -0.29 -3.09
N GLN A 57 2.68 -0.16 -3.78
CA GLN A 57 2.95 1.03 -4.61
C GLN A 57 2.08 1.04 -5.87
N LEU A 58 1.88 -0.13 -6.49
CA LEU A 58 0.97 -0.28 -7.62
C LEU A 58 -0.48 0.03 -7.27
N ALA A 59 -0.86 -0.02 -6.00
CA ALA A 59 -2.21 0.28 -5.56
C ALA A 59 -2.44 1.75 -5.18
N HIS A 60 -1.39 2.57 -5.03
CA HIS A 60 -1.54 3.94 -4.47
C HIS A 60 -0.78 5.04 -5.21
N LEU A 61 0.30 4.74 -5.94
CA LEU A 61 1.14 5.75 -6.60
C LEU A 61 1.09 5.61 -8.11
N ASN A 62 -0.10 5.83 -8.67
CA ASN A 62 -0.39 5.65 -10.09
C ASN A 62 -0.83 6.98 -10.73
N ASP A 63 -0.75 7.08 -12.05
CA ASP A 63 -1.15 8.28 -12.79
C ASP A 63 -2.66 8.55 -12.75
N THR A 64 -3.45 7.55 -12.38
CA THR A 64 -4.90 7.65 -12.15
C THR A 64 -5.27 8.09 -10.75
N THR A 65 -4.33 8.07 -9.80
CA THR A 65 -4.56 8.59 -8.43
C THR A 65 -4.40 10.10 -8.41
N GLY A 66 -5.46 10.83 -8.07
CA GLY A 66 -5.59 12.26 -8.39
C GLY A 66 -5.48 13.23 -7.22
N GLY A 67 -4.90 12.79 -6.09
CA GLY A 67 -4.65 13.65 -4.93
C GLY A 67 -5.91 14.38 -4.40
N GLU A 68 -5.75 15.57 -3.82
CA GLU A 68 -6.86 16.33 -3.21
C GLU A 68 -7.92 16.79 -4.24
N GLU A 69 -7.51 17.05 -5.48
CA GLU A 69 -8.43 17.52 -6.52
C GLU A 69 -9.42 16.42 -6.93
N ALA A 70 -8.93 15.20 -7.20
CA ALA A 70 -9.82 14.08 -7.51
C ALA A 70 -10.75 13.73 -6.35
N VAL A 71 -10.28 13.86 -5.10
CA VAL A 71 -11.13 13.68 -3.91
C VAL A 71 -12.30 14.66 -3.93
N LYS A 72 -12.05 15.95 -4.24
CA LYS A 72 -13.10 16.98 -4.33
C LYS A 72 -14.06 16.70 -5.48
N GLN A 73 -13.56 16.30 -6.64
CA GLN A 73 -14.39 15.95 -7.81
C GLN A 73 -15.32 14.78 -7.53
N GLN A 74 -14.91 13.83 -6.68
CA GLN A 74 -15.73 12.70 -6.25
C GLN A 74 -16.58 12.97 -4.98
N GLY A 75 -16.76 14.24 -4.60
CA GLY A 75 -17.67 14.65 -3.51
C GLY A 75 -16.99 14.98 -2.17
N GLY A 76 -15.66 14.85 -2.06
CA GLY A 76 -14.89 15.37 -0.94
C GLY A 76 -15.05 14.64 0.40
N CYS A 77 -15.72 13.49 0.42
CA CYS A 77 -15.93 12.70 1.63
C CYS A 77 -14.85 11.62 1.82
N TRP A 78 -14.89 10.91 2.94
CA TRP A 78 -13.94 9.82 3.22
C TRP A 78 -13.97 8.70 2.17
N TYR A 79 -15.15 8.34 1.66
CA TYR A 79 -15.29 7.32 0.61
C TYR A 79 -14.65 7.77 -0.71
N ALA A 80 -14.90 9.02 -1.11
CA ALA A 80 -14.27 9.65 -2.27
C ALA A 80 -12.75 9.63 -2.16
N HIS A 81 -12.21 9.81 -0.95
CA HIS A 81 -10.78 9.71 -0.72
C HIS A 81 -10.24 8.31 -1.00
N GLN A 82 -10.91 7.25 -0.53
CA GLN A 82 -10.45 5.87 -0.78
C GLN A 82 -10.49 5.53 -2.27
N LEU A 83 -11.54 5.94 -2.98
CA LEU A 83 -11.68 5.75 -4.43
C LEU A 83 -10.62 6.52 -5.23
N ALA A 84 -10.36 7.78 -4.89
CA ALA A 84 -9.46 8.65 -5.64
C ALA A 84 -7.96 8.38 -5.40
N THR A 85 -7.61 7.73 -4.29
CA THR A 85 -6.21 7.49 -3.86
C THR A 85 -5.79 6.03 -3.90
N SER A 86 -6.67 5.14 -4.36
CA SER A 86 -6.38 3.72 -4.49
C SER A 86 -6.74 3.22 -5.89
N VAL A 87 -6.08 2.15 -6.32
CA VAL A 87 -6.26 1.51 -7.62
C VAL A 87 -6.26 0.00 -7.42
N ASP A 88 -7.20 -0.68 -8.06
CA ASP A 88 -7.19 -2.14 -8.14
C ASP A 88 -6.53 -2.59 -9.43
N PHE A 89 -5.79 -3.70 -9.43
CA PHE A 89 -5.15 -4.21 -10.64
C PHE A 89 -5.54 -5.65 -10.91
N ALA A 90 -5.94 -5.94 -12.16
CA ALA A 90 -6.48 -7.24 -12.58
C ALA A 90 -7.47 -7.85 -11.56
N PRO A 91 -8.51 -7.10 -11.14
CA PRO A 91 -9.35 -7.46 -9.98
C PRO A 91 -10.16 -8.75 -10.14
N SER A 92 -10.41 -9.18 -11.38
CA SER A 92 -11.10 -10.44 -11.69
C SER A 92 -10.15 -11.63 -11.90
N SER A 93 -8.82 -11.41 -11.80
CA SER A 93 -7.82 -12.44 -12.04
C SER A 93 -7.46 -13.18 -10.77
N TRP A 94 -7.85 -14.45 -10.69
CA TRP A 94 -7.42 -15.34 -9.60
C TRP A 94 -5.90 -15.39 -9.43
N LEU A 95 -5.16 -15.38 -10.54
CA LEU A 95 -3.70 -15.42 -10.51
C LEU A 95 -3.12 -14.16 -9.85
N HIS A 96 -3.62 -12.98 -10.19
CA HIS A 96 -3.17 -11.73 -9.57
C HIS A 96 -3.58 -11.66 -8.10
N TRP A 97 -4.79 -12.12 -7.76
CA TRP A 97 -5.22 -12.24 -6.37
C TRP A 97 -4.29 -13.15 -5.56
N PHE A 98 -3.95 -14.32 -6.10
CA PHE A 98 -3.05 -15.27 -5.43
C PHE A 98 -1.63 -14.73 -5.27
N VAL A 99 -1.05 -14.17 -6.34
CA VAL A 99 0.33 -13.65 -6.34
C VAL A 99 0.47 -12.41 -5.45
N SER A 100 -0.54 -11.53 -5.43
CA SER A 100 -0.55 -10.34 -4.58
C SER A 100 -0.92 -10.63 -3.12
N GLY A 101 -1.46 -11.81 -2.82
CA GLY A 101 -2.06 -12.11 -1.51
C GLY A 101 -3.31 -11.26 -1.23
N GLY A 102 -4.08 -10.91 -2.27
CA GLY A 102 -5.27 -10.06 -2.19
C GLY A 102 -4.99 -8.55 -2.15
N LEU A 103 -3.73 -8.12 -2.24
CA LEU A 103 -3.35 -6.71 -2.30
C LEU A 103 -3.72 -6.02 -3.62
N ASN A 104 -4.29 -6.74 -4.58
CA ASN A 104 -4.74 -6.20 -5.84
C ASN A 104 -6.14 -5.56 -5.80
N LEU A 105 -6.82 -5.64 -4.66
CA LEU A 105 -8.15 -5.08 -4.37
C LEU A 105 -8.08 -4.08 -3.21
N GLN A 106 -7.29 -3.03 -3.38
CA GLN A 106 -7.06 -2.06 -2.31
C GLN A 106 -8.21 -1.08 -2.10
N VAL A 107 -8.96 -0.76 -3.14
CA VAL A 107 -10.12 0.12 -2.99
C VAL A 107 -11.11 -0.54 -2.02
N GLU A 108 -11.42 -1.82 -2.22
CA GLU A 108 -12.35 -2.53 -1.33
C GLU A 108 -11.76 -2.75 0.06
N HIS A 109 -10.46 -3.04 0.18
CA HIS A 109 -9.81 -3.17 1.48
C HIS A 109 -9.90 -1.87 2.30
N HIS A 110 -9.70 -0.72 1.66
CA HIS A 110 -9.78 0.57 2.31
C HIS A 110 -11.22 0.97 2.68
N LEU A 111 -12.19 0.64 1.83
CA LEU A 111 -13.61 0.88 2.12
C LEU A 111 -14.11 -0.03 3.24
N PHE A 112 -13.62 -1.27 3.33
CA PHE A 112 -14.10 -2.30 4.24
C PHE A 112 -12.95 -3.08 4.92
N PRO A 113 -12.13 -2.44 5.78
CA PRO A 113 -10.90 -3.05 6.32
C PRO A 113 -11.16 -4.22 7.27
N THR A 114 -12.40 -4.42 7.70
CA THR A 114 -12.82 -5.54 8.56
C THR A 114 -13.27 -6.77 7.77
N ILE A 115 -13.43 -6.66 6.44
CA ILE A 115 -13.78 -7.78 5.58
C ILE A 115 -12.50 -8.49 5.15
N ASP A 116 -12.49 -9.82 5.27
CA ASP A 116 -11.35 -10.61 4.82
C ASP A 116 -11.13 -10.49 3.30
N HIS A 117 -9.86 -10.44 2.89
CA HIS A 117 -9.42 -10.31 1.51
C HIS A 117 -9.99 -11.36 0.54
N CYS A 118 -10.40 -12.54 1.02
CA CYS A 118 -11.06 -13.56 0.18
C CYS A 118 -12.45 -13.13 -0.31
N HIS A 119 -13.11 -12.20 0.39
CA HIS A 119 -14.43 -11.70 0.03
C HIS A 119 -14.39 -10.43 -0.83
N LEU A 120 -13.23 -9.78 -0.96
CA LEU A 120 -13.13 -8.49 -1.64
C LEU A 120 -13.49 -8.57 -3.12
N VAL A 121 -13.29 -9.72 -3.78
CA VAL A 121 -13.73 -9.93 -5.17
C VAL A 121 -15.25 -9.80 -5.30
N ALA A 122 -16.02 -10.29 -4.32
CA ALA A 122 -17.47 -10.16 -4.32
C ALA A 122 -17.92 -8.74 -3.93
N VAL A 123 -17.24 -8.15 -2.94
CA VAL A 123 -17.48 -6.75 -2.51
C VAL A 123 -17.25 -5.78 -3.65
N ARG A 124 -16.21 -6.01 -4.46
CA ARG A 124 -15.90 -5.20 -5.64
C ARG A 124 -17.08 -5.05 -6.58
N GLY A 125 -17.79 -6.14 -6.87
CA GLY A 125 -18.95 -6.08 -7.76
C GLY A 125 -20.02 -5.13 -7.22
N ILE A 126 -20.21 -5.09 -5.90
CA ILE A 126 -21.13 -4.15 -5.24
C ILE A 126 -20.61 -2.72 -5.33
N VAL A 127 -19.31 -2.50 -5.05
CA VAL A 127 -18.68 -1.18 -5.14
C VAL A 127 -18.77 -0.62 -6.55
N GLN A 128 -18.56 -1.44 -7.58
CA GLN A 128 -18.70 -1.06 -8.98
C GLN A 128 -20.10 -0.54 -9.31
N GLU A 129 -21.15 -1.24 -8.88
CA GLU A 129 -22.53 -0.82 -9.12
C GLU A 129 -22.89 0.48 -8.37
N VAL A 130 -22.40 0.63 -7.14
CA VAL A 130 -22.59 1.87 -6.37
C VAL A 130 -21.87 3.04 -7.04
N CYS A 131 -20.60 2.87 -7.42
CA CYS A 131 -19.84 3.92 -8.11
C CYS A 131 -20.55 4.34 -9.40
N LYS A 132 -21.06 3.38 -10.19
CA LYS A 132 -21.83 3.65 -11.41
C LYS A 132 -23.14 4.39 -11.13
N ALA A 133 -23.87 4.02 -10.08
CA ALA A 133 -25.12 4.68 -9.71
C ALA A 133 -24.93 6.14 -9.25
N HIS A 134 -23.74 6.47 -8.74
CA HIS A 134 -23.39 7.79 -8.20
C HIS A 134 -22.44 8.59 -9.09
N ASP A 135 -22.15 8.12 -10.32
CA ASP A 135 -21.20 8.74 -11.25
C ASP A 135 -19.80 8.98 -10.63
N LEU A 136 -19.34 8.00 -9.83
CA LEU A 136 -18.03 8.01 -9.19
C LEU A 136 -17.03 7.19 -10.01
N GLN A 137 -15.81 7.71 -10.13
CA GLN A 137 -14.73 7.00 -10.81
C GLN A 137 -14.09 5.96 -9.88
N LEU A 138 -14.10 4.71 -10.32
CA LEU A 138 -13.38 3.60 -9.71
C LEU A 138 -12.12 3.30 -10.53
N ASN A 139 -10.94 3.52 -9.96
CA ASN A 139 -9.67 3.33 -10.66
C ASN A 139 -9.31 1.85 -10.79
N THR A 140 -8.88 1.42 -11.96
CA THR A 140 -8.50 0.03 -12.20
C THR A 140 -7.45 -0.11 -13.30
N ASP A 141 -6.44 -0.95 -13.07
CA ASP A 141 -5.42 -1.33 -14.04
C ASP A 141 -5.58 -2.77 -14.53
N GLY A 142 -5.03 -3.06 -15.72
CA GLY A 142 -5.12 -4.37 -16.36
C GLY A 142 -4.29 -5.48 -15.69
N GLY A 143 -3.42 -5.15 -14.73
CA GLY A 143 -2.56 -6.09 -14.01
C GLY A 143 -1.18 -5.49 -13.72
N TYR A 144 -0.21 -6.34 -13.41
CA TYR A 144 1.13 -5.88 -13.00
C TYR A 144 1.83 -5.01 -14.05
N VAL A 145 1.75 -5.37 -15.33
CA VAL A 145 2.42 -4.61 -16.40
C VAL A 145 1.83 -3.21 -16.52
N ASP A 146 0.50 -3.09 -16.51
CA ASP A 146 -0.17 -1.80 -16.67
C ASP A 146 -0.02 -0.94 -15.42
N GLY A 147 -0.10 -1.55 -14.23
CA GLY A 147 0.21 -0.87 -12.97
C GLY A 147 1.65 -0.35 -12.94
N ILE A 148 2.64 -1.16 -13.34
CA ILE A 148 4.05 -0.69 -13.39
C ILE A 148 4.19 0.48 -14.35
N ARG A 149 3.56 0.42 -15.52
CA ARG A 149 3.57 1.55 -16.48
C ARG A 149 2.92 2.79 -15.89
N SER A 150 1.77 2.64 -15.22
CA SER A 150 1.07 3.73 -14.54
C SER A 150 1.93 4.36 -13.45
N HIS A 151 2.53 3.55 -12.60
CA HIS A 151 3.47 3.98 -11.57
C HIS A 151 4.67 4.73 -12.14
N MET A 152 5.27 4.22 -13.21
CA MET A 152 6.38 4.90 -13.87
C MET A 152 5.95 6.25 -14.46
N ARG A 153 4.77 6.34 -15.09
CA ARG A 153 4.22 7.62 -15.57
C ARG A 153 3.99 8.61 -14.43
N HIS A 154 3.49 8.15 -13.29
CA HIS A 154 3.37 8.96 -12.08
C HIS A 154 4.74 9.51 -11.64
N LEU A 155 5.74 8.64 -11.52
CA LEU A 155 7.10 9.04 -11.15
C LEU A 155 7.73 10.05 -12.12
N TYR A 156 7.52 9.87 -13.43
CA TYR A 156 7.97 10.85 -14.43
C TYR A 156 7.19 12.16 -14.37
N GLY A 157 5.89 12.12 -14.05
CA GLY A 157 5.05 13.30 -13.90
C GLY A 157 5.39 14.15 -12.66
N VAL A 158 5.91 13.52 -11.60
CA VAL A 158 6.38 14.23 -10.39
C VAL A 158 7.87 14.59 -10.44
N ALA A 159 8.62 14.06 -11.40
CA ALA A 159 10.02 14.41 -11.57
C ALA A 159 10.13 15.91 -11.91
N PRO A 160 11.01 16.67 -11.23
CA PRO A 160 11.22 18.08 -11.58
C PRO A 160 11.60 18.16 -13.05
N SER A 161 10.76 18.79 -13.87
CA SER A 161 11.15 19.14 -15.24
C SER A 161 12.37 20.01 -15.13
N GLY A 162 13.50 19.58 -15.68
CA GLY A 162 14.78 20.26 -15.54
C GLY A 162 14.75 21.68 -16.10
N SER A 163 14.33 22.65 -15.28
CA SER A 163 14.46 24.10 -15.50
C SER A 163 13.94 24.95 -14.31
N GLU A 164 14.07 24.51 -13.06
CA GLU A 164 13.87 25.41 -11.91
C GLU A 164 15.17 25.54 -11.11
N THR A 165 15.74 26.74 -11.15
CA THR A 165 16.87 27.18 -10.32
C THR A 165 16.49 27.16 -8.84
N PRO A 166 17.46 26.92 -7.92
CA PRO A 166 17.16 26.81 -6.49
C PRO A 166 16.82 28.18 -5.90
N GLY A 167 15.53 28.54 -5.96
CA GLY A 167 14.94 29.72 -5.35
C GLY A 167 13.69 29.32 -4.59
N SER A 168 13.85 29.04 -3.30
CA SER A 168 12.78 28.78 -2.32
C SER A 168 11.97 27.49 -2.50
N VAL A 169 12.62 26.34 -2.28
CA VAL A 169 11.87 25.17 -1.80
C VAL A 169 11.46 25.45 -0.36
N SER A 170 10.24 25.97 -0.17
CA SER A 170 9.60 26.03 1.14
C SER A 170 9.39 24.60 1.64
N SER A 171 10.17 24.20 2.64
CA SER A 171 10.09 22.92 3.36
C SER A 171 8.80 22.73 4.18
N ALA A 172 7.75 23.51 3.90
CA ALA A 172 6.51 23.53 4.66
C ALA A 172 5.47 22.48 4.25
N TRP A 173 5.73 21.63 3.24
CA TRP A 173 4.68 20.83 2.60
C TRP A 173 4.46 19.40 3.12
N TYR A 174 5.11 18.97 4.21
CA TYR A 174 4.80 17.64 4.79
C TYR A 174 4.73 17.57 6.32
N ALA A 175 4.77 18.71 7.01
CA ALA A 175 4.64 18.76 8.46
C ALA A 175 3.46 19.65 8.89
N GLY A 176 2.34 19.02 9.24
CA GLY A 176 1.54 19.51 10.38
C GLY A 176 0.25 20.30 10.16
N ARG A 177 -0.53 20.09 9.08
CA ARG A 177 -1.86 20.74 8.94
C ARG A 177 -3.06 19.81 8.70
N VAL A 178 -2.98 18.56 9.14
CA VAL A 178 -4.13 17.62 9.07
C VAL A 178 -4.74 17.31 10.46
N TRP A 179 -4.15 17.79 11.56
CA TRP A 179 -4.57 17.39 12.93
C TRP A 179 -5.22 18.48 13.80
N HIS A 180 -5.70 19.58 13.22
CA HIS A 180 -6.48 20.57 13.97
C HIS A 180 -7.76 20.96 13.23
N ARG A 181 -8.82 20.19 13.46
CA ARG A 181 -10.19 20.67 13.71
C ARG A 181 -10.86 19.74 14.71
#